data_AF-A0A3B9J3H8-F1
#
_entry.id   AF-A0A3B9J3H8-F1
#
_cell.length_a   1.000
_cell.length_b   1.000
_cell.length_c   1.000
_cell.angle_alpha   90.00
_cell.angle_beta   90.00
_cell.angle_gamma   90.00
#
_symmetry.space_group_name_H-M   'P 1'
#
loop_
_entity.id
_entity.type
_entity.pdbx_description
1 polymer ?
#
loop_
_entity_poly.entity_id
_entity_poly.type
_entity_poly.pdbx_seq_one_letter_code
_entity_poly.pdbx_strand_id
1 'polypeptide(L)'
;MNHYATEQFSSSEEDILRRYFTNLDQPVFALVNLPEVVKGALFARYSRTHKSLRRLFLDEFVEDLDVSGDHSIDATVGLAKAEELYQRVFVEYGDDSVAQLGGVHLACEQASNLLTKVLEWGRLMSYLEQSTRYLSYDTRIDGRYRYHRDPEILGSPIGTKYVGEMDRIFESYGELVPLMQDYYRSEHAQGSDIGDLAYRQTIRAKAFDAVRGLLPAASLSNVGIYGTGQAYEGLLLRMRAHPLPEARSYADLMLLELRKVIPSFLRRVDVAERGVAWSRYLEANQSAMREFAELLTKDIPTNPAPEVDLIDWDPDGERKMLAAMLYPYTQLPETQLVDLVDDMTSDQRLDLVRRYVGERGNRRHRPGRALERLDYRFDILGDYGGF
;
A
#
# COMPACT_ATOMS: atom_id res chain seq x y z
N MET A 1 -26.13 -17.72 24.76
CA MET A 1 -24.75 -17.21 24.81
C MET A 1 -23.81 -18.40 24.71
N ASN A 2 -22.77 -18.31 23.89
CA ASN A 2 -21.76 -19.36 23.83
C ASN A 2 -20.91 -19.33 25.11
N HIS A 3 -20.60 -20.48 25.68
CA HIS A 3 -19.71 -20.57 26.85
C HIS A 3 -18.26 -20.68 26.36
N TYR A 4 -17.43 -19.68 26.65
CA TYR A 4 -16.00 -19.70 26.34
C TYR A 4 -15.23 -20.24 27.54
N ALA A 5 -14.36 -21.23 27.32
CA ALA A 5 -13.49 -21.74 28.37
C ALA A 5 -12.41 -20.69 28.72
N THR A 6 -12.32 -20.32 29.99
CA THR A 6 -11.28 -19.43 30.51
C THR A 6 -10.15 -20.27 31.09
N GLU A 7 -8.96 -20.15 30.51
CA GLU A 7 -7.74 -20.74 31.06
C GLU A 7 -7.31 -19.98 32.32
N GLN A 8 -6.89 -20.71 33.36
CA GLN A 8 -6.41 -20.13 34.61
C GLN A 8 -4.89 -19.98 34.55
N PHE A 9 -4.39 -18.81 34.98
CA PHE A 9 -2.97 -18.48 35.05
C PHE A 9 -2.61 -18.16 36.50
N SER A 10 -1.37 -18.45 36.90
CA SER A 10 -0.84 -18.00 38.19
C SER A 10 -0.61 -16.48 38.19
N SER A 11 -0.54 -15.86 39.37
CA SER A 11 -0.31 -14.40 39.45
C SER A 11 0.97 -13.96 38.73
N SER A 12 2.05 -14.75 38.80
CA SER A 12 3.29 -14.47 38.07
C SER A 12 3.15 -14.62 36.56
N GLU A 13 2.35 -15.58 36.09
CA GLU A 13 2.06 -15.74 34.66
C GLU A 13 1.21 -14.57 34.14
N GLU A 14 0.20 -14.15 34.91
CA GLU A 14 -0.61 -12.99 34.57
C GLU A 14 0.21 -11.70 34.45
N ASP A 15 1.15 -11.46 35.37
CA ASP A 15 2.03 -10.29 35.36
C ASP A 15 2.89 -10.18 34.10
N ILE A 16 3.29 -11.33 33.53
CA ILE A 16 3.98 -11.41 32.25
C ILE A 16 2.99 -11.15 31.11
N LEU A 17 1.89 -11.91 31.06
CA LEU A 17 0.92 -11.85 29.96
C LEU A 17 0.29 -10.47 29.79
N ARG A 18 0.05 -9.72 30.88
CA ARG A 18 -0.53 -8.36 30.84
C ARG A 18 0.30 -7.36 30.03
N ARG A 19 1.60 -7.63 29.80
CA ARG A 19 2.48 -6.77 29.00
C ARG A 19 2.28 -6.95 27.49
N TYR A 20 1.79 -8.12 27.09
CA TYR A 20 1.79 -8.57 25.69
C TYR A 20 0.41 -8.93 25.14
N PHE A 21 -0.62 -9.05 25.99
CA PHE A 21 -1.98 -9.44 25.60
C PHE A 21 -3.00 -8.43 26.12
N THR A 22 -3.97 -8.03 25.30
CA THR A 22 -4.97 -7.00 25.68
C THR A 22 -5.98 -7.44 26.74
N ASN A 23 -6.19 -8.75 26.90
CA ASN A 23 -6.94 -9.35 27.99
C ASN A 23 -6.46 -10.80 28.21
N LEU A 24 -6.85 -11.41 29.34
CA LEU A 24 -6.41 -12.76 29.72
C LEU A 24 -7.54 -13.80 29.73
N ASP A 25 -8.78 -13.34 29.76
CA ASP A 25 -9.96 -14.14 30.12
C ASP A 25 -11.02 -14.21 29.01
N GLN A 26 -10.87 -13.42 27.94
CA GLN A 26 -11.78 -13.41 26.80
C GLN A 26 -11.20 -14.24 25.63
N PRO A 27 -12.08 -14.81 24.78
CA PRO A 27 -11.67 -15.60 23.61
C PRO A 27 -11.06 -14.76 22.48
N VAL A 28 -11.23 -13.44 22.51
CA VAL A 28 -10.72 -12.50 21.51
C VAL A 28 -9.81 -11.49 22.21
N PHE A 29 -8.58 -11.39 21.74
CA PHE A 29 -7.54 -10.53 22.29
C PHE A 29 -6.51 -10.19 21.20
N ALA A 30 -5.68 -9.18 21.44
CA ALA A 30 -4.61 -8.77 20.54
C ALA A 30 -3.25 -8.91 21.22
N LEU A 31 -2.22 -9.15 20.41
CA LEU A 31 -0.83 -9.08 20.83
C LEU A 31 -0.35 -7.62 20.79
N VAL A 32 0.31 -7.17 21.84
CA VAL A 32 0.91 -5.83 21.97
C VAL A 32 2.36 -5.96 22.42
N ASN A 33 3.18 -4.94 22.16
CA ASN A 33 4.57 -4.84 22.67
C ASN A 33 5.48 -6.06 22.40
N LEU A 34 5.16 -6.88 21.39
CA LEU A 34 5.98 -7.99 20.94
C LEU A 34 6.71 -7.64 19.64
N PRO A 35 7.96 -8.08 19.45
CA PRO A 35 8.64 -8.00 18.15
C PRO A 35 7.85 -8.75 17.06
N GLU A 36 7.89 -8.23 15.83
CA GLU A 36 7.14 -8.79 14.69
C GLU A 36 7.55 -10.24 14.37
N VAL A 37 8.85 -10.55 14.48
CA VAL A 37 9.37 -11.90 14.28
C VAL A 37 8.79 -12.88 15.30
N VAL A 38 8.63 -12.44 16.57
CA VAL A 38 8.03 -13.25 17.64
C VAL A 38 6.55 -13.48 17.38
N LYS A 39 5.80 -12.43 16.97
CA LYS A 39 4.38 -12.58 16.60
C LYS A 39 4.21 -13.61 15.48
N GLY A 40 5.02 -13.51 14.42
CA GLY A 40 4.98 -14.44 13.30
C GLY A 40 5.29 -15.88 13.70
N ALA A 41 6.36 -16.11 14.47
CA ALA A 41 6.72 -17.44 14.97
C ALA A 41 5.65 -18.03 15.92
N LEU A 42 5.08 -17.19 16.80
CA LEU A 42 4.05 -17.61 17.74
C LEU A 42 2.79 -18.08 17.02
N PHE A 43 2.31 -17.33 16.03
CA PHE A 43 1.14 -17.75 15.24
C PHE A 43 1.40 -18.96 14.35
N ALA A 44 2.62 -19.08 13.79
CA ALA A 44 3.01 -20.28 13.06
C ALA A 44 2.94 -21.53 13.97
N ARG A 45 3.50 -21.47 15.19
CA ARG A 45 3.40 -22.55 16.18
C ARG A 45 1.97 -22.78 16.67
N TYR A 46 1.20 -21.71 16.87
CA TYR A 46 -0.19 -21.78 17.31
C TYR A 46 -1.07 -22.60 16.37
N SER A 47 -0.81 -22.53 15.06
CA SER A 47 -1.57 -23.29 14.06
C SER A 47 -1.43 -24.83 14.17
N ARG A 48 -0.45 -25.34 14.96
CA ARG A 48 -0.11 -26.77 15.05
C ARG A 48 0.01 -27.28 16.49
N THR A 49 -0.63 -26.61 17.44
CA THR A 49 -0.66 -27.02 18.86
C THR A 49 -2.08 -27.02 19.41
N HIS A 50 -2.32 -27.79 20.47
CA HIS A 50 -3.58 -27.78 21.23
C HIS A 50 -3.58 -26.74 22.36
N LYS A 51 -2.45 -26.08 22.62
CA LYS A 51 -2.33 -25.02 23.64
C LYS A 51 -3.06 -23.75 23.19
N SER A 52 -3.56 -22.97 24.14
CA SER A 52 -3.96 -21.58 23.86
C SER A 52 -2.74 -20.74 23.47
N LEU A 53 -2.94 -19.61 22.78
CA LEU A 53 -1.83 -18.72 22.40
C LEU A 53 -1.06 -18.20 23.63
N ARG A 54 -1.75 -17.92 24.73
CA ARG A 54 -1.14 -17.42 25.99
C ARG A 54 -0.29 -18.49 26.66
N ARG A 55 -0.79 -19.73 26.72
CA ARG A 55 -0.04 -20.87 27.26
C ARG A 55 1.17 -21.22 26.40
N LEU A 56 0.99 -21.25 25.09
CA LEU A 56 2.08 -21.44 24.13
C LEU A 56 3.17 -20.38 24.33
N PHE A 57 2.78 -19.12 24.49
CA PHE A 57 3.71 -18.02 24.74
C PHE A 57 4.52 -18.20 26.02
N LEU A 58 3.85 -18.52 27.14
CA LEU A 58 4.52 -18.77 28.42
C LEU A 58 5.47 -19.97 28.36
N ASP A 59 5.06 -21.05 27.71
CA ASP A 59 5.83 -22.29 27.70
C ASP A 59 7.02 -22.27 26.73
N GLU A 60 6.90 -21.55 25.59
CA GLU A 60 7.83 -21.69 24.45
C GLU A 60 8.50 -20.37 24.03
N PHE A 61 8.03 -19.19 24.47
CA PHE A 61 8.50 -17.89 23.93
C PHE A 61 8.96 -16.90 25.00
N VAL A 62 8.51 -17.04 26.26
CA VAL A 62 8.81 -16.06 27.31
C VAL A 62 10.29 -15.97 27.68
N GLU A 63 10.99 -17.11 27.67
CA GLU A 63 12.42 -17.17 28.03
C GLU A 63 13.34 -16.56 26.94
N ASP A 64 12.84 -16.49 25.71
CA ASP A 64 13.53 -15.90 24.56
C ASP A 64 13.32 -14.39 24.44
N LEU A 65 12.30 -13.84 25.12
CA LEU A 65 12.13 -12.41 25.29
C LEU A 65 13.07 -11.94 26.39
N ASP A 66 14.22 -11.38 25.99
CA ASP A 66 15.09 -10.71 26.94
C ASP A 66 14.34 -9.54 27.60
N VAL A 67 13.89 -9.75 28.84
CA VAL A 67 13.09 -8.79 29.62
C VAL A 67 13.98 -7.71 30.26
N SER A 68 15.29 -7.70 29.94
CA SER A 68 16.30 -6.85 30.57
C SER A 68 16.84 -5.75 29.63
N GLY A 69 16.05 -4.70 29.38
CA GLY A 69 16.64 -3.40 29.00
C GLY A 69 15.90 -2.59 27.95
N ASP A 70 14.81 -1.93 28.35
CA ASP A 70 14.06 -0.96 27.54
C ASP A 70 14.74 0.44 27.47
N HIS A 71 16.09 0.51 27.47
CA HIS A 71 16.81 1.79 27.61
C HIS A 71 18.00 2.00 26.67
N SER A 72 18.27 1.08 25.75
CA SER A 72 19.24 1.32 24.68
C SER A 72 18.74 0.75 23.38
N ILE A 73 19.10 1.40 22.26
CA ILE A 73 18.75 1.01 20.88
C ILE A 73 19.38 -0.35 20.49
N ASP A 74 19.94 -1.11 21.44
CA ASP A 74 20.54 -2.41 21.18
C ASP A 74 19.50 -3.53 21.37
N ALA A 75 18.49 -3.54 20.50
CA ALA A 75 17.47 -4.59 20.40
C ALA A 75 18.02 -5.93 19.86
N THR A 76 19.34 -6.08 19.72
CA THR A 76 20.00 -7.14 18.96
C THR A 76 20.02 -8.50 19.66
N VAL A 77 20.07 -8.54 21.00
CA VAL A 77 20.18 -9.81 21.75
C VAL A 77 18.88 -10.61 21.74
N GLY A 78 17.73 -9.96 21.98
CA GLY A 78 16.41 -10.59 21.85
C GLY A 78 16.05 -10.94 20.40
N LEU A 79 16.56 -10.16 19.43
CA LEU A 79 16.37 -10.43 18.01
C LEU A 79 17.07 -11.71 17.57
N ALA A 80 18.30 -11.98 18.03
CA ALA A 80 19.04 -13.18 17.67
C ALA A 80 18.35 -14.49 18.11
N LYS A 81 17.82 -14.53 19.33
CA LYS A 81 17.03 -15.68 19.82
C LYS A 81 15.69 -15.81 19.08
N ALA A 82 14.98 -14.70 18.87
CA ALA A 82 13.75 -14.70 18.07
C ALA A 82 14.01 -15.12 16.61
N GLU A 83 15.16 -14.79 16.05
CA GLU A 83 15.61 -15.23 14.73
C GLU A 83 15.90 -16.73 14.69
N GLU A 84 16.56 -17.32 15.69
CA GLU A 84 16.80 -18.76 15.78
C GLU A 84 15.49 -19.54 15.96
N LEU A 85 14.59 -19.04 16.81
CA LEU A 85 13.26 -19.58 17.00
C LEU A 85 12.48 -19.54 15.68
N TYR A 86 12.51 -18.39 15.00
CA TYR A 86 11.90 -18.27 13.68
C TYR A 86 12.54 -19.22 12.67
N GLN A 87 13.87 -19.37 12.63
CA GLN A 87 14.53 -20.31 11.71
C GLN A 87 14.07 -21.75 11.92
N ARG A 88 14.05 -22.20 13.18
CA ARG A 88 13.61 -23.56 13.54
C ARG A 88 12.19 -23.81 13.06
N VAL A 89 11.30 -22.85 13.32
CA VAL A 89 9.91 -22.86 12.88
C VAL A 89 9.82 -22.80 11.34
N PHE A 90 10.57 -21.91 10.69
CA PHE A 90 10.49 -21.68 9.25
C PHE A 90 10.98 -22.86 8.41
N VAL A 91 12.08 -23.51 8.83
CA VAL A 91 12.65 -24.69 8.16
C VAL A 91 11.70 -25.88 8.27
N GLU A 92 11.01 -26.03 9.40
CA GLU A 92 10.02 -27.10 9.61
C GLU A 92 8.70 -26.89 8.84
N TYR A 93 8.32 -25.63 8.56
CA TYR A 93 6.95 -25.31 8.17
C TYR A 93 6.75 -24.79 6.74
N GLY A 94 7.81 -24.43 6.01
CA GLY A 94 7.79 -24.32 4.54
C GLY A 94 6.65 -23.50 3.92
N ASP A 95 6.15 -22.48 4.62
CA ASP A 95 4.92 -21.76 4.24
C ASP A 95 5.19 -20.25 4.10
N ASP A 96 5.05 -19.73 2.88
CA ASP A 96 5.22 -18.30 2.58
C ASP A 96 4.21 -17.42 3.34
N SER A 97 3.11 -18.02 3.81
CA SER A 97 2.09 -17.33 4.62
C SER A 97 2.62 -16.85 5.98
N VAL A 98 3.65 -17.49 6.55
CA VAL A 98 4.24 -17.04 7.82
C VAL A 98 4.89 -15.66 7.67
N ALA A 99 5.42 -15.34 6.49
CA ALA A 99 5.98 -14.01 6.21
C ALA A 99 4.90 -12.91 6.10
N GLN A 100 3.61 -13.27 6.09
CA GLN A 100 2.49 -12.32 6.18
C GLN A 100 2.16 -11.93 7.62
N LEU A 101 2.66 -12.65 8.62
CA LEU A 101 2.26 -12.51 10.03
C LEU A 101 3.06 -11.46 10.81
N GLY A 102 4.03 -10.80 10.16
CA GLY A 102 4.73 -9.65 10.70
C GLY A 102 4.80 -8.52 9.67
N GLY A 103 4.72 -7.28 10.14
CA GLY A 103 4.68 -6.11 9.27
C GLY A 103 5.44 -4.89 9.82
N VAL A 104 5.77 -3.97 8.93
CA VAL A 104 6.60 -2.79 9.25
C VAL A 104 5.99 -1.53 8.69
N HIS A 105 5.95 -0.49 9.51
CA HIS A 105 5.77 0.89 9.08
C HIS A 105 7.13 1.43 8.62
N LEU A 106 7.30 1.67 7.33
CA LEU A 106 8.53 2.17 6.72
C LEU A 106 8.27 3.58 6.16
N ALA A 107 9.14 4.52 6.50
CA ALA A 107 9.14 5.86 5.89
C ALA A 107 10.15 5.88 4.74
N CYS A 108 9.66 6.18 3.54
CA CYS A 108 10.47 6.37 2.34
C CYS A 108 10.46 7.86 2.00
N GLU A 109 11.52 8.59 2.38
CA GLU A 109 11.64 10.01 2.11
C GLU A 109 12.47 10.31 0.86
N GLN A 110 12.23 11.47 0.24
CA GLN A 110 13.01 11.97 -0.88
C GLN A 110 13.04 11.00 -2.06
N ALA A 111 11.92 10.32 -2.33
CA ALA A 111 11.74 9.48 -3.51
C ALA A 111 11.23 10.34 -4.67
N SER A 112 11.79 10.19 -5.87
CA SER A 112 11.20 10.84 -7.05
C SER A 112 9.75 10.38 -7.26
N ASN A 113 8.95 11.20 -7.94
CA ASN A 113 7.58 10.83 -8.28
C ASN A 113 7.52 9.54 -9.14
N LEU A 114 8.56 9.25 -9.93
CA LEU A 114 8.67 7.96 -10.62
C LEU A 114 8.86 6.81 -9.62
N LEU A 115 9.74 6.99 -8.63
CA LEU A 115 9.97 6.00 -7.59
C LEU A 115 8.73 5.78 -6.70
N THR A 116 7.96 6.83 -6.37
CA THR A 116 6.75 6.66 -5.55
C THR A 116 5.75 5.71 -6.23
N LYS A 117 5.56 5.81 -7.55
CA LYS A 117 4.69 4.87 -8.29
C LYS A 117 5.22 3.44 -8.30
N VAL A 118 6.54 3.24 -8.22
CA VAL A 118 7.13 1.91 -8.03
C VAL A 118 6.87 1.38 -6.61
N LEU A 119 7.03 2.24 -5.59
CA LEU A 119 6.77 1.89 -4.18
C LEU A 119 5.30 1.50 -3.95
N GLU A 120 4.37 2.24 -4.54
CA GLU A 120 2.91 2.11 -4.35
C GLU A 120 2.28 0.99 -5.20
N TRP A 121 3.06 0.29 -6.03
CA TRP A 121 2.55 -0.72 -6.97
C TRP A 121 1.97 -1.98 -6.31
N GLY A 122 2.36 -2.30 -5.06
CA GLY A 122 1.88 -3.51 -4.37
C GLY A 122 0.45 -3.38 -3.83
N ARG A 123 -0.47 -4.27 -4.20
CA ARG A 123 -1.88 -4.22 -3.74
C ARG A 123 -2.12 -4.66 -2.28
N LEU A 124 -1.14 -5.33 -1.66
CA LEU A 124 -1.24 -5.92 -0.32
C LEU A 124 -0.44 -5.12 0.73
N MET A 125 -0.47 -3.80 0.60
CA MET A 125 0.15 -2.84 1.52
C MET A 125 -0.75 -1.61 1.67
N SER A 126 -0.43 -0.76 2.64
CA SER A 126 -1.03 0.56 2.80
C SER A 126 0.01 1.63 2.51
N TYR A 127 -0.38 2.66 1.76
CA TYR A 127 0.49 3.76 1.36
C TYR A 127 -0.09 5.09 1.80
N LEU A 128 0.79 6.04 2.08
CA LEU A 128 0.44 7.43 2.28
C LEU A 128 1.54 8.32 1.71
N GLU A 129 1.33 8.79 0.49
CA GLU A 129 2.21 9.76 -0.19
C GLU A 129 1.92 11.21 0.23
N GLN A 130 2.96 12.04 0.28
CA GLN A 130 2.84 13.49 0.37
C GLN A 130 2.02 14.06 -0.78
N SER A 131 0.87 14.67 -0.45
CA SER A 131 0.00 15.22 -1.47
C SER A 131 0.52 16.54 -2.05
N THR A 132 0.74 16.56 -3.36
CA THR A 132 0.99 17.77 -4.16
C THR A 132 -0.18 18.75 -4.16
N ARG A 133 -1.37 18.34 -3.70
CA ARG A 133 -2.56 19.19 -3.59
C ARG A 133 -2.62 19.97 -2.28
N TYR A 134 -1.82 19.61 -1.28
CA TYR A 134 -1.87 20.22 0.06
C TYR A 134 -0.51 20.76 0.52
N LEU A 135 0.59 20.37 -0.13
CA LEU A 135 1.94 20.81 0.20
C LEU A 135 2.54 21.68 -0.91
N SER A 136 3.34 22.65 -0.49
CA SER A 136 4.07 23.54 -1.38
C SER A 136 5.42 22.96 -1.75
N TYR A 137 5.74 22.95 -3.04
CA TYR A 137 6.99 22.40 -3.58
C TYR A 137 8.03 23.47 -3.93
N ASP A 138 7.75 24.74 -3.62
CA ASP A 138 8.66 25.89 -3.77
C ASP A 138 9.70 25.99 -2.64
N THR A 139 9.59 25.17 -1.60
CA THR A 139 10.53 25.16 -0.47
C THR A 139 11.81 24.39 -0.79
N ARG A 140 12.95 25.03 -0.53
CA ARG A 140 14.27 24.44 -0.76
C ARG A 140 14.72 23.58 0.43
N ILE A 141 15.32 22.42 0.15
CA ILE A 141 16.00 21.55 1.13
C ILE A 141 17.50 21.74 0.90
N ASP A 142 18.24 22.09 1.95
CA ASP A 142 19.68 22.36 1.86
C ASP A 142 20.04 23.35 0.72
N GLY A 143 19.23 24.41 0.59
CA GLY A 143 19.40 25.44 -0.43
C GLY A 143 19.00 25.04 -1.86
N ARG A 144 18.46 23.84 -2.07
CA ARG A 144 18.11 23.29 -3.41
C ARG A 144 16.63 22.96 -3.56
N TYR A 145 16.09 23.07 -4.77
CA TYR A 145 14.75 22.55 -5.07
C TYR A 145 14.71 21.03 -5.00
N ARG A 146 13.52 20.53 -4.67
CA ARG A 146 13.22 19.13 -4.33
C ARG A 146 13.00 18.30 -5.59
N TYR A 147 14.05 18.08 -6.37
CA TYR A 147 14.05 17.10 -7.46
C TYR A 147 15.22 16.11 -7.33
N HIS A 148 14.98 14.89 -7.81
CA HIS A 148 15.94 13.81 -7.89
C HIS A 148 17.08 14.20 -8.82
N ARG A 149 18.32 13.94 -8.39
CA ARG A 149 19.53 14.31 -9.12
C ARG A 149 20.30 13.04 -9.43
N ASP A 150 19.93 12.41 -10.53
CA ASP A 150 20.56 11.18 -10.98
C ASP A 150 22.08 11.41 -11.22
N PRO A 151 22.98 10.61 -10.59
CA PRO A 151 24.42 10.82 -10.72
C PRO A 151 24.95 10.71 -12.16
N GLU A 152 24.36 9.85 -13.00
CA GLU A 152 24.79 9.69 -14.39
C GLU A 152 24.37 10.90 -15.22
N ILE A 153 23.14 11.41 -15.01
CA ILE A 153 22.69 12.66 -15.63
C ILE A 153 23.59 13.83 -15.20
N LEU A 154 23.88 13.96 -13.91
CA LEU A 154 24.72 15.05 -13.39
C LEU A 154 26.16 14.98 -13.91
N GLY A 155 26.70 13.77 -14.08
CA GLY A 155 28.05 13.55 -14.63
C GLY A 155 28.12 13.67 -16.16
N SER A 156 26.98 13.75 -16.84
CA SER A 156 26.89 13.81 -18.31
C SER A 156 27.08 15.22 -18.87
N PRO A 157 27.27 15.37 -20.19
CA PRO A 157 27.32 16.67 -20.86
C PRO A 157 26.05 17.54 -20.69
N ILE A 158 24.92 16.95 -20.28
CA ILE A 158 23.66 17.67 -20.07
C ILE A 158 23.37 18.00 -18.61
N GLY A 159 24.24 17.61 -17.66
CA GLY A 159 23.98 17.75 -16.22
C GLY A 159 23.71 19.18 -15.78
N THR A 160 24.51 20.15 -16.23
CA THR A 160 24.29 21.58 -15.93
C THR A 160 22.97 22.08 -16.52
N LYS A 161 22.64 21.65 -17.74
CA LYS A 161 21.36 22.01 -18.39
C LYS A 161 20.18 21.43 -17.61
N TYR A 162 20.27 20.16 -17.20
CA TYR A 162 19.25 19.50 -16.39
C TYR A 162 18.93 20.29 -15.12
N VAL A 163 19.97 20.66 -14.35
CA VAL A 163 19.82 21.46 -13.12
C VAL A 163 19.18 22.82 -13.43
N GLY A 164 19.66 23.53 -14.44
CA GLY A 164 19.14 24.85 -14.80
C GLY A 164 17.66 24.84 -15.22
N GLU A 165 17.26 23.86 -16.04
CA GLU A 165 15.86 23.72 -16.48
C GLU A 165 14.95 23.29 -15.31
N MET A 166 15.40 22.36 -14.46
CA MET A 166 14.64 21.96 -13.28
C MET A 166 14.46 23.12 -12.30
N ASP A 167 15.52 23.87 -12.00
CA ASP A 167 15.43 25.04 -11.12
C ASP A 167 14.45 26.09 -11.68
N ARG A 168 14.48 26.33 -12.99
CA ARG A 168 13.55 27.24 -13.67
C ARG A 168 12.09 26.79 -13.58
N ILE A 169 11.83 25.49 -13.70
CA ILE A 169 10.48 24.93 -13.54
C ILE A 169 9.95 25.16 -12.12
N PHE A 170 10.77 24.87 -11.10
CA PHE A 170 10.39 25.06 -9.71
C PHE A 170 10.24 26.55 -9.32
N GLU A 171 11.05 27.43 -9.89
CA GLU A 171 10.90 28.88 -9.73
C GLU A 171 9.58 29.37 -10.34
N SER A 172 9.27 28.95 -11.58
CA SER A 172 8.00 29.26 -12.25
C SER A 172 6.80 28.75 -11.44
N TYR A 173 6.89 27.53 -10.88
CA TYR A 173 5.88 26.99 -9.97
C TYR A 173 5.69 27.91 -8.75
N GLY A 174 6.80 28.31 -8.10
CA GLY A 174 6.76 29.18 -6.91
C GLY A 174 6.16 30.57 -7.17
N GLU A 175 6.37 31.12 -8.36
CA GLU A 175 5.77 32.39 -8.80
C GLU A 175 4.27 32.26 -9.11
N LEU A 176 3.84 31.14 -9.69
CA LEU A 176 2.44 30.92 -10.09
C LEU A 176 1.52 30.56 -8.92
N VAL A 177 2.03 29.88 -7.90
CA VAL A 177 1.26 29.53 -6.68
C VAL A 177 0.54 30.74 -6.05
N PRO A 178 1.20 31.87 -5.72
CA PRO A 178 0.51 33.02 -5.13
C PRO A 178 -0.48 33.67 -6.10
N LEU A 179 -0.15 33.75 -7.40
CA LEU A 179 -1.05 34.29 -8.43
C LEU A 179 -2.36 33.50 -8.51
N MET A 180 -2.26 32.16 -8.49
CA MET A 180 -3.46 31.30 -8.49
C MET A 180 -4.23 31.37 -7.18
N GLN A 181 -3.55 31.56 -6.03
CA GLN A 181 -4.25 31.80 -4.77
C GLN A 181 -5.06 33.10 -4.79
N ASP A 182 -4.51 34.16 -5.36
CA ASP A 182 -5.21 35.45 -5.49
C ASP A 182 -6.41 35.35 -6.43
N TYR A 183 -6.24 34.66 -7.58
CA TYR A 183 -7.33 34.36 -8.50
C TYR A 183 -8.45 33.56 -7.82
N TYR A 184 -8.15 32.45 -7.15
CA TYR A 184 -9.21 31.66 -6.49
C TYR A 184 -9.86 32.42 -5.33
N ARG A 185 -9.13 33.33 -4.67
CA ARG A 185 -9.71 34.19 -3.63
C ARG A 185 -10.71 35.19 -4.22
N SER A 186 -10.47 35.73 -5.42
CA SER A 186 -11.43 36.61 -6.09
C SER A 186 -12.65 35.87 -6.62
N GLU A 187 -12.47 34.65 -7.14
CA GLU A 187 -13.55 33.83 -7.72
C GLU A 187 -14.42 33.12 -6.66
N HIS A 188 -13.88 32.89 -5.46
CA HIS A 188 -14.54 32.15 -4.41
C HIS A 188 -14.53 32.95 -3.11
N ALA A 189 -15.52 33.81 -2.89
CA ALA A 189 -15.68 34.51 -1.62
C ALA A 189 -15.90 33.53 -0.45
N GLN A 190 -15.42 33.88 0.74
CA GLN A 190 -15.65 33.07 1.94
C GLN A 190 -17.13 33.16 2.36
N GLY A 191 -17.80 32.00 2.42
CA GLY A 191 -19.16 31.91 2.96
C GLY A 191 -19.19 32.01 4.49
N SER A 192 -20.35 32.34 5.06
CA SER A 192 -20.56 32.49 6.51
C SER A 192 -20.29 31.21 7.32
N ASP A 193 -20.42 30.05 6.68
CA ASP A 193 -20.45 28.75 7.35
C ASP A 193 -19.06 28.07 7.39
N ILE A 194 -18.06 28.67 6.73
CA ILE A 194 -16.70 28.13 6.65
C ILE A 194 -15.76 29.02 7.46
N GLY A 195 -15.07 28.43 8.43
CA GLY A 195 -14.04 29.13 9.20
C GLY A 195 -12.85 29.56 8.34
N ASP A 196 -12.21 30.68 8.69
CA ASP A 196 -11.11 31.30 7.93
C ASP A 196 -9.96 30.32 7.61
N LEU A 197 -9.56 29.47 8.55
CA LEU A 197 -8.53 28.46 8.32
C LEU A 197 -8.92 27.47 7.21
N ALA A 198 -10.15 26.94 7.26
CA ALA A 198 -10.64 25.97 6.28
C ALA A 198 -10.79 26.60 4.89
N TYR A 199 -11.23 27.86 4.84
CA TYR A 199 -11.29 28.63 3.60
C TYR A 199 -9.89 28.82 2.99
N ARG A 200 -8.91 29.30 3.77
CA ARG A 200 -7.52 29.49 3.29
C ARG A 200 -6.89 28.18 2.81
N GLN A 201 -7.10 27.07 3.52
CA GLN A 201 -6.64 25.75 3.09
C GLN A 201 -7.29 25.32 1.77
N THR A 202 -8.58 25.61 1.57
CA THR A 202 -9.31 25.30 0.33
C THR A 202 -8.76 26.10 -0.85
N ILE A 203 -8.55 27.41 -0.67
CA ILE A 203 -7.96 28.28 -1.71
C ILE A 203 -6.55 27.80 -2.06
N ARG A 204 -5.73 27.50 -1.04
CA ARG A 204 -4.39 26.98 -1.25
C ARG A 204 -4.39 25.66 -2.00
N ALA A 205 -5.28 24.74 -1.65
CA ALA A 205 -5.39 23.46 -2.32
C ALA A 205 -5.82 23.61 -3.79
N LYS A 206 -6.78 24.50 -4.09
CA LYS A 206 -7.16 24.82 -5.48
C LYS A 206 -6.01 25.39 -6.29
N ALA A 207 -5.24 26.31 -5.70
CA ALA A 207 -4.07 26.89 -6.36
C ALA A 207 -3.02 25.82 -6.67
N PHE A 208 -2.69 24.95 -5.70
CA PHE A 208 -1.78 23.84 -5.92
C PHE A 208 -2.27 22.87 -7.00
N ASP A 209 -3.55 22.50 -6.99
CA ASP A 209 -4.14 21.60 -7.99
C ASP A 209 -4.05 22.18 -9.41
N ALA A 210 -4.15 23.51 -9.55
CA ALA A 210 -4.06 24.19 -10.84
C ALA A 210 -2.63 24.26 -11.39
N VAL A 211 -1.61 24.35 -10.53
CA VAL A 211 -0.21 24.55 -10.97
C VAL A 211 0.65 23.29 -10.86
N ARG A 212 0.18 22.24 -10.18
CA ARG A 212 0.97 21.02 -9.93
C ARG A 212 1.40 20.29 -11.21
N GLY A 213 0.73 20.51 -12.34
CA GLY A 213 1.14 19.99 -13.65
C GLY A 213 2.50 20.51 -14.14
N LEU A 214 3.04 21.58 -13.52
CA LEU A 214 4.41 22.04 -13.79
C LEU A 214 5.47 21.23 -13.05
N LEU A 215 5.11 20.53 -11.97
CA LEU A 215 6.09 19.77 -11.20
C LEU A 215 6.65 18.64 -12.07
N PRO A 216 7.98 18.51 -12.22
CA PRO A 216 8.58 17.48 -13.07
C PRO A 216 8.50 16.10 -12.42
N ALA A 217 8.68 15.04 -13.21
CA ALA A 217 8.65 13.66 -12.70
C ALA A 217 9.78 13.36 -11.70
N ALA A 218 10.84 14.16 -11.75
CA ALA A 218 11.92 14.13 -10.78
C ALA A 218 11.54 14.74 -9.42
N SER A 219 10.38 15.39 -9.26
CA SER A 219 9.97 16.00 -7.99
C SER A 219 10.01 14.97 -6.85
N LEU A 220 10.61 15.35 -5.73
CA LEU A 220 10.78 14.47 -4.58
C LEU A 220 9.55 14.52 -3.66
N SER A 221 9.11 13.35 -3.24
CA SER A 221 7.98 13.12 -2.36
C SER A 221 8.41 12.18 -1.22
N ASN A 222 7.56 12.07 -0.20
CA ASN A 222 7.74 11.10 0.88
C ASN A 222 6.53 10.17 0.90
N VAL A 223 6.78 8.86 1.07
CA VAL A 223 5.76 7.82 1.14
C VAL A 223 5.90 7.05 2.46
N GLY A 224 4.82 7.03 3.24
CA GLY A 224 4.68 6.09 4.36
C GLY A 224 4.13 4.77 3.84
N ILE A 225 4.76 3.65 4.20
CA ILE A 225 4.35 2.30 3.79
C ILE A 225 4.08 1.46 5.05
N TYR A 226 2.95 0.76 5.07
CA TYR A 226 2.76 -0.37 5.97
C TYR A 226 2.56 -1.64 5.15
N GLY A 227 3.40 -2.65 5.37
CA GLY A 227 3.38 -3.90 4.63
C GLY A 227 3.87 -5.07 5.45
N THR A 228 3.52 -6.28 5.03
CA THR A 228 4.04 -7.51 5.64
C THR A 228 5.42 -7.86 5.10
N GLY A 229 6.14 -8.76 5.77
CA GLY A 229 7.43 -9.27 5.28
C GLY A 229 7.33 -9.83 3.86
N GLN A 230 6.28 -10.61 3.55
CA GLN A 230 6.04 -11.14 2.20
C GLN A 230 5.81 -10.02 1.18
N ALA A 231 5.02 -9.00 1.54
CA ALA A 231 4.75 -7.89 0.64
C ALA A 231 6.05 -7.11 0.35
N TYR A 232 6.86 -6.83 1.37
CA TYR A 232 8.14 -6.15 1.21
C TYR A 232 9.14 -6.98 0.38
N GLU A 233 9.21 -8.30 0.59
CA GLU A 233 10.01 -9.18 -0.27
C GLU A 233 9.59 -9.01 -1.75
N GLY A 234 8.30 -9.12 -2.06
CA GLY A 234 7.79 -8.92 -3.41
C GLY A 234 8.07 -7.52 -3.98
N LEU A 235 8.03 -6.47 -3.16
CA LEU A 235 8.40 -5.12 -3.57
C LEU A 235 9.89 -5.03 -3.90
N LEU A 236 10.77 -5.47 -3.00
CA LEU A 236 12.22 -5.44 -3.16
C LEU A 236 12.70 -6.20 -4.40
N LEU A 237 12.13 -7.38 -4.66
CA LEU A 237 12.48 -8.18 -5.84
C LEU A 237 12.14 -7.47 -7.14
N ARG A 238 10.99 -6.78 -7.20
CA ARG A 238 10.57 -5.96 -8.35
C ARG A 238 11.42 -4.71 -8.51
N MET A 239 11.75 -4.02 -7.42
CA MET A 239 12.59 -2.82 -7.45
C MET A 239 14.01 -3.13 -7.92
N ARG A 240 14.59 -4.25 -7.49
CA ARG A 240 15.92 -4.71 -7.96
C ARG A 240 15.95 -5.08 -9.43
N ALA A 241 14.84 -5.58 -9.97
CA ALA A 241 14.68 -5.87 -11.38
C ALA A 241 14.31 -4.63 -12.22
N HIS A 242 14.10 -3.46 -11.59
CA HIS A 242 13.62 -2.26 -12.26
C HIS A 242 14.75 -1.58 -13.06
N PRO A 243 14.49 -1.04 -14.27
CA PRO A 243 15.53 -0.41 -15.08
C PRO A 243 16.11 0.87 -14.45
N LEU A 244 15.29 1.62 -13.69
CA LEU A 244 15.74 2.86 -13.06
C LEU A 244 16.80 2.61 -11.97
N PRO A 245 17.98 3.26 -12.02
CA PRO A 245 19.00 3.16 -10.98
C PRO A 245 18.49 3.58 -9.59
N GLU A 246 17.65 4.62 -9.52
CA GLU A 246 17.04 5.09 -8.28
C GLU A 246 16.27 3.96 -7.59
N ALA A 247 15.39 3.24 -8.31
CA ALA A 247 14.62 2.13 -7.73
C ALA A 247 15.51 1.02 -7.17
N ARG A 248 16.59 0.65 -7.88
CA ARG A 248 17.53 -0.39 -7.43
C ARG A 248 18.29 0.03 -6.18
N SER A 249 18.88 1.23 -6.19
CA SER A 249 19.61 1.76 -5.04
C SER A 249 18.71 1.99 -3.82
N TYR A 250 17.47 2.46 -4.02
CA TYR A 250 16.50 2.66 -2.94
C TYR A 250 16.04 1.33 -2.34
N ALA A 251 15.96 0.25 -3.14
CA ALA A 251 15.66 -1.09 -2.63
C ALA A 251 16.71 -1.57 -1.62
N ASP A 252 17.98 -1.27 -1.85
CA ASP A 252 19.04 -1.66 -0.92
C ASP A 252 18.98 -0.87 0.40
N LEU A 253 18.63 0.43 0.33
CA LEU A 253 18.35 1.24 1.53
C LEU A 253 17.17 0.68 2.32
N MET A 254 16.08 0.34 1.65
CA MET A 254 14.91 -0.26 2.28
C MET A 254 15.25 -1.61 2.92
N LEU A 255 15.99 -2.47 2.22
CA LEU A 255 16.38 -3.78 2.72
C LEU A 255 17.23 -3.67 4.00
N LEU A 256 18.15 -2.69 4.04
CA LEU A 256 18.97 -2.42 5.22
C LEU A 256 18.10 -2.08 6.45
N GLU A 257 17.15 -1.16 6.30
CA GLU A 257 16.29 -0.72 7.41
C GLU A 257 15.28 -1.80 7.82
N LEU A 258 14.66 -2.47 6.85
CA LEU A 258 13.70 -3.55 7.13
C LEU A 258 14.37 -4.71 7.89
N ARG A 259 15.64 -5.01 7.61
CA ARG A 259 16.39 -6.05 8.34
C ARG A 259 16.64 -5.72 9.81
N LYS A 260 16.52 -4.46 10.24
CA LYS A 260 16.60 -4.12 11.66
C LYS A 260 15.36 -4.52 12.44
N VAL A 261 14.22 -4.70 11.74
CA VAL A 261 12.91 -4.99 12.36
C VAL A 261 12.43 -6.40 12.04
N ILE A 262 12.61 -6.85 10.80
CA ILE A 262 12.12 -8.13 10.27
C ILE A 262 13.18 -8.94 9.48
N PRO A 263 14.39 -9.14 10.02
CA PRO A 263 15.50 -9.77 9.30
C PRO A 263 15.15 -11.17 8.75
N SER A 264 14.49 -11.98 9.57
CA SER A 264 14.07 -13.34 9.22
C SER A 264 13.15 -13.42 8.00
N PHE A 265 12.26 -12.42 7.81
CA PHE A 265 11.32 -12.42 6.68
C PHE A 265 11.98 -12.04 5.35
N LEU A 266 13.20 -11.48 5.36
CA LEU A 266 13.88 -10.93 4.17
C LEU A 266 15.20 -11.63 3.83
N ARG A 267 15.45 -12.82 4.40
CA ARG A 267 16.70 -13.56 4.13
C ARG A 267 16.80 -14.05 2.69
N ARG A 268 15.67 -14.46 2.08
CA ARG A 268 15.65 -15.07 0.75
C ARG A 268 15.97 -14.07 -0.37
N VAL A 269 15.80 -12.77 -0.10
CA VAL A 269 16.02 -11.66 -1.05
C VAL A 269 17.42 -11.69 -1.67
N ASP A 270 18.46 -12.09 -0.92
CA ASP A 270 19.85 -12.14 -1.40
C ASP A 270 20.34 -13.56 -1.74
N VAL A 271 19.51 -14.58 -1.54
CA VAL A 271 19.91 -15.97 -1.84
C VAL A 271 19.99 -16.16 -3.35
N ALA A 272 21.16 -16.62 -3.82
CA ALA A 272 21.47 -16.78 -5.24
C ALA A 272 20.39 -17.54 -6.02
N GLU A 273 20.00 -18.72 -5.52
CA GLU A 273 18.99 -19.60 -6.13
C GLU A 273 17.53 -19.21 -5.82
N ARG A 274 17.30 -18.09 -5.12
CA ARG A 274 15.96 -17.61 -4.74
C ARG A 274 15.77 -16.16 -5.15
N GLY A 275 15.94 -15.20 -4.25
CA GLY A 275 15.65 -13.80 -4.52
C GLY A 275 16.46 -13.23 -5.68
N VAL A 276 17.75 -13.57 -5.78
CA VAL A 276 18.60 -13.11 -6.90
C VAL A 276 18.13 -13.73 -8.22
N ALA A 277 17.92 -15.04 -8.26
CA ALA A 277 17.37 -15.72 -9.44
C ALA A 277 16.00 -15.15 -9.85
N TRP A 278 15.14 -14.83 -8.88
CA TRP A 278 13.83 -14.24 -9.14
C TRP A 278 13.94 -12.81 -9.69
N SER A 279 14.75 -11.93 -9.10
CA SER A 279 14.99 -10.61 -9.66
C SER A 279 15.55 -10.67 -11.08
N ARG A 280 16.50 -11.57 -11.37
CA ARG A 280 17.02 -11.79 -12.73
C ARG A 280 15.95 -12.29 -13.69
N TYR A 281 15.07 -13.20 -13.24
CA TYR A 281 13.95 -13.68 -14.04
C TYR A 281 12.97 -12.55 -14.38
N LEU A 282 12.65 -11.67 -13.42
CA LEU A 282 11.78 -10.51 -13.64
C LEU A 282 12.41 -9.53 -14.64
N GLU A 283 13.70 -9.21 -14.48
CA GLU A 283 14.46 -8.33 -15.37
C GLU A 283 14.53 -8.89 -16.80
N ALA A 284 14.83 -10.18 -16.95
CA ALA A 284 14.91 -10.86 -18.24
C ALA A 284 13.56 -10.85 -18.96
N ASN A 285 12.47 -11.17 -18.24
CA ASN A 285 11.12 -11.13 -18.81
C ASN A 285 10.70 -9.72 -19.22
N GLN A 286 11.01 -8.71 -18.39
CA GLN A 286 10.70 -7.32 -18.72
C GLN A 286 11.44 -6.86 -19.98
N SER A 287 12.73 -7.20 -20.08
CA SER A 287 13.57 -6.85 -21.23
C SER A 287 13.08 -7.55 -22.50
N ALA A 288 12.81 -8.86 -22.43
CA ALA A 288 12.29 -9.63 -23.55
C ALA A 288 10.92 -9.11 -24.02
N MET A 289 10.01 -8.77 -23.09
CA MET A 289 8.71 -8.23 -23.44
C MET A 289 8.79 -6.82 -24.03
N ARG A 290 9.73 -5.98 -23.57
CA ARG A 290 9.96 -4.65 -24.15
C ARG A 290 10.44 -4.76 -25.59
N GLU A 291 11.48 -5.57 -25.82
CA GLU A 291 12.04 -5.80 -27.16
C GLU A 291 10.98 -6.37 -28.10
N PHE A 292 10.23 -7.38 -27.64
CA PHE A 292 9.19 -8.01 -28.44
C PHE A 292 8.04 -7.03 -28.74
N ALA A 293 7.61 -6.23 -27.78
CA ALA A 293 6.57 -5.22 -27.98
C ALA A 293 7.02 -4.15 -28.98
N GLU A 294 8.24 -3.62 -28.85
CA GLU A 294 8.81 -2.66 -29.81
C GLU A 294 8.87 -3.27 -31.22
N LEU A 295 9.32 -4.53 -31.35
CA LEU A 295 9.38 -5.22 -32.63
C LEU A 295 7.99 -5.35 -33.29
N LEU A 296 6.98 -5.71 -32.51
CA LEU A 296 5.61 -5.89 -33.00
C LEU A 296 4.93 -4.55 -33.35
N THR A 297 5.30 -3.46 -32.67
CA THR A 297 4.55 -2.20 -32.74
C THR A 297 5.25 -1.09 -33.53
N LYS A 298 6.53 -1.24 -33.89
CA LYS A 298 7.35 -0.19 -34.55
C LYS A 298 6.72 0.43 -35.80
N ASP A 299 5.96 -0.35 -36.58
CA ASP A 299 5.36 0.09 -37.85
C ASP A 299 3.84 0.32 -37.74
N ILE A 300 3.29 0.24 -36.52
CA ILE A 300 1.87 0.44 -36.26
C ILE A 300 1.66 1.91 -35.84
N PRO A 301 1.03 2.75 -36.67
CA PRO A 301 0.73 4.12 -36.29
C PRO A 301 -0.30 4.15 -35.15
N THR A 302 -0.12 5.07 -34.22
CA THR A 302 -1.11 5.35 -33.17
C THR A 302 -2.38 5.93 -33.80
N ASN A 303 -3.53 5.31 -33.53
CA ASN A 303 -4.82 5.87 -33.93
C ASN A 303 -5.25 6.96 -32.95
N PRO A 304 -5.96 8.01 -33.40
CA PRO A 304 -6.60 8.95 -32.50
C PRO A 304 -7.58 8.23 -31.57
N ALA A 305 -7.45 8.45 -30.27
CA ALA A 305 -8.33 7.92 -29.23
C ALA A 305 -8.73 9.03 -28.24
N PRO A 306 -9.89 8.92 -27.59
CA PRO A 306 -10.25 9.80 -26.48
C PRO A 306 -9.24 9.68 -25.32
N GLU A 307 -9.18 10.72 -24.48
CA GLU A 307 -8.37 10.69 -23.25
C GLU A 307 -8.88 9.65 -22.24
N VAL A 308 -10.20 9.43 -22.22
CA VAL A 308 -10.88 8.40 -21.42
C VAL A 308 -11.86 7.66 -22.32
N ASP A 309 -11.68 6.36 -22.46
CA ASP A 309 -12.54 5.49 -23.28
C ASP A 309 -12.99 4.26 -22.50
N LEU A 310 -14.28 3.88 -22.61
CA LEU A 310 -14.81 2.65 -22.02
C LEU A 310 -14.66 1.54 -23.05
N ILE A 311 -13.64 0.70 -22.89
CA ILE A 311 -13.22 -0.27 -23.91
C ILE A 311 -13.79 -1.68 -23.69
N ASP A 312 -14.24 -2.01 -22.48
CA ASP A 312 -14.84 -3.30 -22.17
C ASP A 312 -15.77 -3.20 -20.97
N TRP A 313 -16.86 -3.98 -20.98
CA TRP A 313 -17.81 -4.12 -19.87
C TRP A 313 -18.60 -5.41 -20.02
N ASP A 314 -19.10 -5.96 -18.92
CA ASP A 314 -19.96 -7.14 -18.95
C ASP A 314 -21.38 -6.80 -19.45
N PRO A 315 -21.82 -7.26 -20.64
CA PRO A 315 -23.16 -6.96 -21.16
C PRO A 315 -24.27 -7.55 -20.30
N ASP A 316 -23.98 -8.63 -19.55
CA ASP A 316 -24.90 -9.26 -18.60
C ASP A 316 -24.75 -8.71 -17.17
N GLY A 317 -23.91 -7.69 -16.97
CA GLY A 317 -23.55 -7.16 -15.66
C GLY A 317 -24.77 -6.79 -14.82
N GLU A 318 -25.77 -6.14 -15.40
CA GLU A 318 -27.02 -5.79 -14.70
C GLU A 318 -27.75 -7.03 -14.17
N ARG A 319 -27.93 -8.05 -15.02
CA ARG A 319 -28.63 -9.30 -14.66
C ARG A 319 -27.91 -10.02 -13.52
N LYS A 320 -26.58 -10.18 -13.65
CA LYS A 320 -25.71 -10.81 -12.65
C LYS A 320 -25.70 -10.03 -11.34
N MET A 321 -25.65 -8.70 -11.41
CA MET A 321 -25.70 -7.82 -10.25
C MET A 321 -27.03 -7.98 -9.49
N LEU A 322 -28.18 -7.96 -10.18
CA LEU A 322 -29.50 -8.14 -9.56
C LEU A 322 -29.66 -9.53 -8.93
N ALA A 323 -29.20 -10.59 -9.60
CA ALA A 323 -29.18 -11.93 -9.04
C ALA A 323 -28.32 -11.98 -7.76
N ALA A 324 -27.14 -11.33 -7.77
CA ALA A 324 -26.27 -11.23 -6.60
C ALA A 324 -26.87 -10.39 -5.46
N MET A 325 -27.76 -9.44 -5.74
CA MET A 325 -28.51 -8.71 -4.70
C MET A 325 -29.45 -9.64 -3.93
N LEU A 326 -30.04 -10.63 -4.61
CA LEU A 326 -30.96 -11.61 -4.03
C LEU A 326 -30.24 -12.77 -3.33
N TYR A 327 -29.08 -13.19 -3.86
CA TYR A 327 -28.41 -14.44 -3.48
C TYR A 327 -28.26 -14.67 -1.96
N PRO A 328 -27.79 -13.70 -1.14
CA PRO A 328 -27.63 -13.91 0.31
C PRO A 328 -28.94 -14.12 1.08
N TYR A 329 -30.09 -13.84 0.47
CA TYR A 329 -31.41 -13.89 1.10
C TYR A 329 -32.27 -15.07 0.63
N THR A 330 -31.70 -15.95 -0.19
CA THR A 330 -32.37 -17.13 -0.73
C THR A 330 -31.50 -18.37 -0.56
N GLN A 331 -32.08 -19.54 -0.79
CA GLN A 331 -31.35 -20.81 -0.92
C GLN A 331 -31.27 -21.26 -2.39
N LEU A 332 -31.63 -20.36 -3.32
CA LEU A 332 -31.69 -20.68 -4.74
C LEU A 332 -30.28 -20.59 -5.36
N PRO A 333 -29.93 -21.48 -6.30
CA PRO A 333 -28.74 -21.32 -7.12
C PRO A 333 -28.76 -20.01 -7.90
N GLU A 334 -27.59 -19.43 -8.16
CA GLU A 334 -27.45 -18.17 -8.90
C GLU A 334 -28.10 -18.26 -10.30
N THR A 335 -28.04 -19.41 -10.97
CA THR A 335 -28.69 -19.62 -12.27
C THR A 335 -30.20 -19.39 -12.20
N GLN A 336 -30.88 -19.87 -11.15
CA GLN A 336 -32.31 -19.65 -10.97
C GLN A 336 -32.65 -18.21 -10.63
N LEU A 337 -31.76 -17.50 -9.93
CA LEU A 337 -31.94 -16.08 -9.64
C LEU A 337 -31.76 -15.22 -10.89
N VAL A 338 -30.87 -15.61 -11.81
CA VAL A 338 -30.75 -14.96 -13.12
C VAL A 338 -32.04 -15.16 -13.93
N ASP A 339 -32.57 -16.39 -14.01
CA ASP A 339 -33.84 -16.66 -14.68
C ASP A 339 -34.99 -15.83 -14.07
N LEU A 340 -35.04 -15.75 -12.73
CA LEU A 340 -36.03 -14.92 -12.02
C LEU A 340 -35.89 -13.43 -12.39
N VAL A 341 -34.67 -12.91 -12.48
CA VAL A 341 -34.40 -11.52 -12.87
C VAL A 341 -34.80 -11.25 -14.32
N ASP A 342 -34.65 -12.24 -15.21
CA ASP A 342 -35.06 -12.12 -16.61
C ASP A 342 -36.57 -11.95 -16.75
N ASP A 343 -37.34 -12.62 -15.91
CA ASP A 343 -38.79 -12.51 -15.85
C ASP A 343 -39.29 -11.23 -15.14
N MET A 344 -38.40 -10.48 -14.47
CA MET A 344 -38.78 -9.23 -13.81
C MET A 344 -39.02 -8.08 -14.80
N THR A 345 -40.04 -7.28 -14.52
CA THR A 345 -40.23 -5.99 -15.20
C THR A 345 -39.18 -4.96 -14.74
N SER A 346 -38.99 -3.91 -15.53
CA SER A 346 -38.08 -2.81 -15.18
C SER A 346 -38.41 -2.19 -13.82
N ASP A 347 -39.70 -2.06 -13.47
CA ASP A 347 -40.12 -1.53 -12.18
C ASP A 347 -39.75 -2.45 -11.01
N GLN A 348 -39.86 -3.77 -11.19
CA GLN A 348 -39.45 -4.75 -10.18
C GLN A 348 -37.94 -4.73 -9.97
N ARG A 349 -37.16 -4.64 -11.06
CA ARG A 349 -35.69 -4.50 -10.98
C ARG A 349 -35.28 -3.22 -10.26
N LEU A 350 -35.94 -2.09 -10.57
CA LEU A 350 -35.70 -0.82 -9.89
C LEU A 350 -36.07 -0.89 -8.40
N ASP A 351 -37.19 -1.53 -8.05
CA ASP A 351 -37.59 -1.71 -6.65
C ASP A 351 -36.58 -2.57 -5.89
N LEU A 352 -36.07 -3.65 -6.52
CA LEU A 352 -34.99 -4.46 -5.96
C LEU A 352 -33.74 -3.62 -5.65
N VAL A 353 -33.27 -2.82 -6.60
CA VAL A 353 -32.10 -1.95 -6.40
C VAL A 353 -32.35 -0.95 -5.28
N ARG A 354 -33.53 -0.29 -5.25
CA ARG A 354 -33.88 0.68 -4.20
C ARG A 354 -33.87 0.05 -2.82
N ARG A 355 -34.43 -1.16 -2.68
CA ARG A 355 -34.40 -1.91 -1.41
C ARG A 355 -32.99 -2.33 -1.02
N TYR A 356 -32.18 -2.75 -1.99
CA TYR A 356 -30.80 -3.17 -1.75
C TYR A 356 -29.90 -2.00 -1.28
N VAL A 357 -30.07 -0.83 -1.89
CA VAL A 357 -29.30 0.37 -1.54
C VAL A 357 -29.79 0.98 -0.22
N GLY A 358 -31.10 0.95 0.02
CA GLY A 358 -31.74 1.53 1.20
C GLY A 358 -31.54 3.05 1.32
N GLU A 359 -31.72 3.58 2.53
CA GLU A 359 -31.54 5.00 2.82
C GLU A 359 -30.09 5.30 3.22
N ARG A 360 -29.31 5.85 2.28
CA ARG A 360 -27.91 6.24 2.54
C ARG A 360 -27.82 7.62 3.18
N GLY A 361 -27.65 7.67 4.50
CA GLY A 361 -27.45 8.93 5.24
C GLY A 361 -26.09 9.62 5.04
N ASN A 362 -25.06 8.88 4.61
CA ASN A 362 -23.77 9.46 4.22
C ASN A 362 -22.99 8.52 3.28
N ARG A 363 -21.91 9.03 2.66
CA ARG A 363 -21.09 8.28 1.69
C ARG A 363 -20.47 6.97 2.21
N ARG A 364 -20.34 6.79 3.53
CA ARG A 364 -19.76 5.58 4.16
C ARG A 364 -20.79 4.47 4.37
N HIS A 365 -22.09 4.76 4.26
CA HIS A 365 -23.11 3.72 4.19
C HIS A 365 -23.01 3.08 2.80
N ARG A 366 -22.24 1.99 2.72
CA ARG A 366 -22.03 1.22 1.49
C ARG A 366 -23.09 0.12 1.41
N PRO A 367 -23.82 -0.01 0.29
CA PRO A 367 -24.64 -1.20 0.03
C PRO A 367 -23.80 -2.48 0.08
N GLY A 368 -24.45 -3.63 0.05
CA GLY A 368 -23.74 -4.91 0.04
C GLY A 368 -22.89 -5.13 -1.23
N ARG A 369 -22.19 -6.27 -1.25
CA ARG A 369 -21.17 -6.60 -2.25
C ARG A 369 -21.70 -6.94 -3.65
N ALA A 370 -23.02 -6.97 -3.89
CA ALA A 370 -23.57 -7.30 -5.21
C ALA A 370 -23.12 -6.31 -6.30
N LEU A 371 -22.88 -5.05 -5.92
CA LEU A 371 -22.35 -4.02 -6.82
C LEU A 371 -20.88 -4.27 -7.23
N GLU A 372 -20.16 -5.16 -6.54
CA GLU A 372 -18.81 -5.59 -6.91
C GLU A 372 -18.82 -6.64 -8.05
N ARG A 373 -20.01 -7.06 -8.53
CA ARG A 373 -20.14 -7.97 -9.69
C ARG A 373 -19.97 -7.29 -11.03
N LEU A 374 -20.04 -5.96 -11.07
CA LEU A 374 -19.87 -5.19 -12.31
C LEU A 374 -18.39 -4.99 -12.58
N ASP A 375 -17.97 -5.24 -13.81
CA ASP A 375 -16.64 -4.93 -14.32
C ASP A 375 -16.75 -3.93 -15.46
N TYR A 376 -15.90 -2.91 -15.41
CA TYR A 376 -15.74 -1.91 -16.44
C TYR A 376 -14.25 -1.70 -16.66
N ARG A 377 -13.82 -1.71 -17.91
CA ARG A 377 -12.45 -1.41 -18.30
C ARG A 377 -12.39 -0.10 -19.05
N PHE A 378 -11.70 0.85 -18.46
CA PHE A 378 -11.39 2.12 -19.11
C PHE A 378 -9.95 2.10 -19.64
N ASP A 379 -9.76 2.61 -20.85
CA ASP A 379 -8.46 3.08 -21.31
C ASP A 379 -8.35 4.57 -20.96
N ILE A 380 -7.25 4.95 -20.29
CA ILE A 380 -7.05 6.31 -19.78
C ILE A 380 -5.66 6.76 -20.16
N LEU A 381 -5.58 7.78 -21.02
CA LEU A 381 -4.35 8.52 -21.28
C LEU A 381 -4.28 9.67 -20.28
N GLY A 382 -3.33 9.63 -19.36
CA GLY A 382 -3.19 10.66 -18.33
C GLY A 382 -1.74 11.03 -18.03
N ASP A 383 -1.57 12.17 -17.37
CA ASP A 383 -0.30 12.58 -16.78
C ASP A 383 0.04 11.66 -15.59
N TYR A 384 1.32 11.34 -15.41
CA TYR A 384 1.83 10.53 -14.30
C TYR A 384 1.53 11.14 -12.91
N GLY A 385 1.36 12.47 -12.80
CA GLY A 385 0.94 13.18 -11.58
C GLY A 385 -0.57 13.29 -11.40
N GLY A 386 -1.36 12.85 -12.40
CA GLY A 386 -2.82 12.75 -12.34
C GLY A 386 -3.33 11.60 -11.48
N PHE A 387 -2.48 10.62 -11.17
CA PHE A 387 -2.79 9.39 -10.41
C PHE A 387 -2.31 9.41 -8.96
#